data_AF-E7AB98-F1
#
_entry.id   AF-E7AB98-F1
#
_cell.length_a   1.000
_cell.length_b   1.000
_cell.length_c   1.000
_cell.angle_alpha   90.00
_cell.angle_beta   90.00
_cell.angle_gamma   90.00
#
_symmetry.space_group_name_H-M   'P 1'
#
loop_
_entity.id
_entity.type
_entity.pdbx_description
1 polymer ?
#
loop_
_entity_poly.entity_id
_entity_poly.type
_entity_poly.pdbx_seq_one_letter_code
_entity_poly.pdbx_strand_id
1 'polypeptide(L)'
;MEGVPSINEWANHFIPFAEKEVQPKGRYTHHTLLDFLAGKLEPETSALFASTQSLLPTFGAVAKEVLNKGRELYAYYHTFQNSNPNASLYDIKEFFSGRDAKGKLNPPSKATDERYKDLYASLQESLESLRALITPKVWQYGFLRE
;
A
#
# COMPACT_ATOMS: atom_id res chain seq x y z
N MET A 1 -17.23 26.23 15.12
CA MET A 1 -16.85 24.81 15.02
C MET A 1 -15.76 24.74 13.98
N GLU A 2 -14.51 24.79 14.41
CA GLU A 2 -13.38 24.62 13.49
C GLU A 2 -13.40 23.17 13.00
N GLY A 3 -13.45 23.01 11.67
CA GLY A 3 -13.46 21.70 11.05
C GLY A 3 -12.20 20.96 11.43
N VAL A 4 -12.34 19.73 11.92
CA VAL A 4 -11.24 18.78 12.07
C VAL A 4 -10.51 18.73 10.72
N PRO A 5 -9.20 19.02 10.65
CA PRO A 5 -8.48 18.97 9.38
C PRO A 5 -8.62 17.56 8.82
N SER A 6 -9.14 17.50 7.60
CA SER A 6 -9.21 16.27 6.82
C SER A 6 -7.79 15.72 6.68
N ILE A 7 -7.64 14.40 6.79
CA ILE A 7 -6.37 13.66 6.68
C ILE A 7 -5.74 13.82 5.26
N ASN A 8 -6.45 14.50 4.35
CA ASN A 8 -6.10 14.74 2.95
C ASN A 8 -4.89 15.66 2.70
N GLU A 9 -4.20 16.18 3.73
CA GLU A 9 -3.05 17.07 3.54
C GLU A 9 -1.71 16.34 3.35
N TRP A 10 -1.63 15.04 3.64
CA TRP A 10 -0.37 14.29 3.54
C TRP A 10 -0.29 13.52 2.23
N ALA A 11 0.66 13.90 1.37
CA ALA A 11 0.88 13.21 0.11
C ALA A 11 1.43 11.78 0.35
N ASN A 12 0.88 10.78 -0.34
CA ASN A 12 1.27 9.39 -0.16
C ASN A 12 2.62 9.09 -0.85
N HIS A 13 3.66 8.85 -0.05
CA HIS A 13 5.00 8.48 -0.53
C HIS A 13 5.18 6.97 -0.77
N PHE A 14 4.20 6.16 -0.36
CA PHE A 14 4.31 4.71 -0.24
C PHE A 14 3.50 3.96 -1.31
N ILE A 15 3.33 4.53 -2.50
CA ILE A 15 2.70 3.85 -3.64
C ILE A 15 3.75 2.96 -4.32
N PRO A 16 3.61 1.62 -4.31
CA PRO A 16 4.61 0.71 -4.87
C PRO A 16 4.32 0.31 -6.33
N PHE A 17 3.40 1.00 -7.01
CA PHE A 17 2.94 0.65 -8.35
C PHE A 17 3.24 1.77 -9.33
N ALA A 18 3.77 1.47 -10.52
CA ALA A 18 4.00 2.50 -11.52
C ALA A 18 2.66 2.98 -12.12
N GLU A 19 2.56 4.27 -12.45
CA GLU A 19 1.34 4.86 -13.04
C GLU A 19 0.89 4.11 -14.31
N LYS A 20 1.83 3.62 -15.12
CA LYS A 20 1.53 2.81 -16.32
C LYS A 20 0.81 1.49 -16.02
N GLU A 21 0.97 0.94 -14.82
CA GLU A 21 0.40 -0.35 -14.44
C GLU A 21 -1.02 -0.24 -13.92
N VAL A 22 -1.37 0.91 -13.35
CA VAL A 22 -2.66 1.13 -12.65
C VAL A 22 -3.48 2.26 -13.23
N GLN A 23 -2.91 3.01 -14.20
CA GLN A 23 -3.55 4.08 -14.97
C GLN A 23 -4.35 5.04 -14.09
N PRO A 24 -3.70 5.71 -13.12
CA PRO A 24 -4.39 6.60 -12.19
C PRO A 24 -5.01 7.79 -12.93
N LYS A 25 -6.07 8.37 -12.36
CA LYS A 25 -6.77 9.54 -12.93
C LYS A 25 -6.01 10.86 -12.80
N GLY A 26 -4.79 10.83 -12.28
CA GLY A 26 -3.89 11.96 -12.16
C GLY A 26 -2.47 11.49 -11.86
N ARG A 27 -1.54 12.44 -11.79
CA ARG A 27 -0.14 12.12 -11.48
C ARG A 27 0.06 11.92 -9.99
N TYR A 28 0.95 11.00 -9.62
CA TYR A 28 1.40 10.89 -8.24
C TYR A 28 2.20 12.12 -7.85
N THR A 29 1.99 12.57 -6.61
CA THR A 29 2.76 13.66 -6.01
C THR A 29 4.18 13.19 -5.69
N HIS A 30 4.33 11.93 -5.26
CA HIS A 30 5.62 11.35 -4.87
C HIS A 30 5.81 9.96 -5.44
N HIS A 31 7.07 9.65 -5.77
CA HIS A 31 7.51 8.36 -6.29
C HIS A 31 8.51 7.69 -5.34
N THR A 32 8.59 8.13 -4.08
CA THR A 32 9.66 7.75 -3.14
C THR A 32 9.82 6.23 -3.01
N LEU A 33 8.75 5.49 -2.70
CA LEU A 33 8.84 4.03 -2.62
C LEU A 33 9.13 3.39 -3.98
N LEU A 34 8.53 3.89 -5.06
CA LEU A 34 8.76 3.36 -6.41
C LEU A 34 10.22 3.52 -6.84
N ASP A 35 10.80 4.70 -6.62
CA ASP A 35 12.18 5.02 -6.95
C ASP A 35 13.16 4.26 -6.05
N PHE A 36 12.82 4.06 -4.77
CA PHE A 36 13.55 3.16 -3.88
C PHE A 36 13.60 1.75 -4.45
N LEU A 37 12.45 1.16 -4.78
CA LEU A 37 12.36 -0.20 -5.33
C LEU A 37 13.04 -0.33 -6.70
N ALA A 38 13.15 0.76 -7.45
CA ALA A 38 13.86 0.82 -8.73
C ALA A 38 15.38 1.06 -8.58
N GLY A 39 15.90 1.22 -7.36
CA GLY A 39 17.33 1.43 -7.11
C GLY A 39 17.82 2.84 -7.46
N LYS A 40 16.91 3.81 -7.57
CA LYS A 40 17.26 5.18 -7.94
C LYS A 40 17.62 6.07 -6.75
N LEU A 41 17.46 5.56 -5.53
CA LEU A 41 17.75 6.29 -4.28
C LEU A 41 19.06 5.86 -3.62
N GLU A 42 19.93 5.14 -4.33
CA GLU A 42 21.26 4.77 -3.82
C GLU A 42 22.07 6.05 -3.52
N PRO A 43 22.64 6.20 -2.31
CA PRO A 43 23.48 7.34 -2.00
C PRO A 43 24.74 7.32 -2.87
N GLU A 44 25.16 8.51 -3.33
CA GLU A 44 26.48 8.78 -3.90
C GLU A 44 27.55 8.45 -2.84
N THR A 45 27.88 7.18 -2.64
CA THR A 45 28.89 6.79 -1.68
C THR A 45 30.26 7.10 -2.29
N SER A 46 30.95 8.10 -1.73
CA SER A 46 32.39 8.22 -1.88
C SER A 46 33.01 6.85 -1.55
N ALA A 47 33.66 6.24 -2.54
CA ALA A 47 34.01 4.82 -2.66
C ALA A 47 34.90 4.20 -1.55
N LEU A 48 35.10 4.87 -0.41
CA LEU A 48 36.00 4.46 0.66
C LEU A 48 35.35 3.56 1.74
N PHE A 49 34.01 3.53 1.85
CA PHE A 49 33.28 2.69 2.82
C PHE A 49 32.08 1.95 2.21
N ALA A 50 32.06 1.76 0.89
CA ALA A 50 30.94 1.11 0.21
C ALA A 50 30.81 -0.35 0.66
N SER A 51 29.74 -0.66 1.41
CA SER A 51 29.27 -2.03 1.61
C SER A 51 28.92 -2.62 0.25
N THR A 52 29.43 -3.82 -0.07
CA THR A 52 29.12 -4.56 -1.31
C THR A 52 27.70 -5.15 -1.34
N GLN A 53 26.90 -4.92 -0.29
CA GLN A 53 25.56 -5.46 -0.17
C GLN A 53 24.53 -4.47 -0.74
N SER A 54 23.78 -4.91 -1.75
CA SER A 54 22.70 -4.12 -2.34
C SER A 54 21.67 -3.74 -1.27
N LEU A 55 21.33 -2.45 -1.17
CA LEU A 55 20.26 -1.97 -0.28
C LEU A 55 18.87 -2.32 -0.82
N LEU A 56 18.78 -2.81 -2.05
CA LEU A 56 17.54 -3.19 -2.70
C LEU A 56 16.92 -4.46 -2.10
N PRO A 57 15.64 -4.41 -1.69
CA PRO A 57 14.95 -5.59 -1.18
C PRO A 57 14.63 -6.58 -2.31
N THR A 58 14.85 -7.86 -2.06
CA THR A 58 14.32 -8.95 -2.91
C THR A 58 13.03 -9.50 -2.32
N PHE A 59 11.96 -9.54 -3.11
CA PHE A 59 10.69 -10.11 -2.68
C PHE A 59 10.58 -11.60 -2.98
N GLY A 60 10.24 -12.39 -1.97
CA GLY A 60 9.80 -13.78 -2.15
C GLY A 60 8.44 -13.88 -2.85
N ALA A 61 8.07 -15.09 -3.29
CA ALA A 61 6.83 -15.31 -4.04
C ALA A 61 5.57 -14.82 -3.30
N VAL A 62 5.46 -15.11 -2.01
CA VAL A 62 4.29 -14.69 -1.18
C VAL A 62 4.19 -13.17 -1.06
N ALA A 63 5.33 -12.48 -0.91
CA ALA A 63 5.36 -11.01 -0.85
C ALA A 63 5.00 -10.37 -2.20
N LYS A 64 5.48 -10.97 -3.31
CA LYS A 64 5.08 -10.55 -4.66
C LYS A 64 3.59 -10.73 -4.89
N GLU A 65 2.99 -11.78 -4.36
CA GLU A 65 1.54 -12.00 -4.47
C GLU A 65 0.74 -10.93 -3.73
N VAL A 66 1.16 -10.53 -2.52
CA VAL A 66 0.56 -9.38 -1.82
C VAL A 66 0.65 -8.10 -2.66
N LEU A 67 1.80 -7.82 -3.28
CA LEU A 67 1.96 -6.67 -4.17
C LEU A 67 1.03 -6.76 -5.39
N ASN A 68 0.91 -7.95 -6.00
CA ASN A 68 0.00 -8.17 -7.13
C ASN A 68 -1.46 -7.91 -6.75
N LYS A 69 -1.94 -8.46 -5.62
CA LYS A 69 -3.32 -8.24 -5.15
C LYS A 69 -3.57 -6.80 -4.74
N GLY A 70 -2.58 -6.15 -4.13
CA GLY A 70 -2.63 -4.71 -3.87
C GLY A 70 -2.77 -3.90 -5.15
N ARG A 71 -2.01 -4.26 -6.20
CA ARG A 71 -2.05 -3.59 -7.52
C ARG A 71 -3.40 -3.78 -8.20
N GLU A 72 -3.97 -4.98 -8.18
CA GLU A 72 -5.30 -5.25 -8.75
C GLU A 72 -6.38 -4.39 -8.08
N LEU A 73 -6.37 -4.31 -6.73
CA LEU A 73 -7.29 -3.46 -5.98
C LEU A 73 -7.10 -1.98 -6.31
N TYR A 74 -5.86 -1.51 -6.35
CA TYR A 74 -5.52 -0.11 -6.63
C TYR A 74 -5.90 0.29 -8.07
N ALA A 75 -5.63 -0.56 -9.05
CA ALA A 75 -6.05 -0.35 -10.43
C ALA A 75 -7.59 -0.34 -10.56
N TYR A 76 -8.30 -1.21 -9.85
CA TYR A 76 -9.76 -1.21 -9.84
C TYR A 76 -10.33 0.10 -9.27
N TYR A 77 -9.76 0.60 -8.17
CA TYR A 77 -10.12 1.91 -7.63
C TYR A 77 -9.95 3.04 -8.65
N HIS A 78 -8.93 2.98 -9.51
CA HIS A 78 -8.72 3.99 -10.56
C HIS A 78 -9.65 3.87 -11.78
N THR A 79 -10.52 2.86 -11.83
CA THR A 79 -11.60 2.83 -12.83
C THR A 79 -12.67 3.90 -12.55
N PHE A 80 -12.76 4.38 -11.31
CA PHE A 80 -13.73 5.39 -10.89
C PHE A 80 -13.24 6.81 -11.19
N GLN A 81 -14.14 7.68 -11.65
CA GLN A 81 -13.81 9.05 -12.09
C GLN A 81 -13.23 9.92 -10.96
N ASN A 82 -13.75 9.77 -9.74
CA ASN A 82 -13.34 10.56 -8.58
C ASN A 82 -12.20 9.90 -7.77
N SER A 83 -11.43 9.00 -8.39
CA SER A 83 -10.32 8.34 -7.71
C SER A 83 -9.16 9.30 -7.46
N ASN A 84 -8.66 9.31 -6.23
CA ASN A 84 -7.51 10.11 -5.82
C ASN A 84 -6.22 9.41 -6.28
N PRO A 85 -5.39 10.00 -7.16
CA PRO A 85 -4.13 9.40 -7.61
C PRO A 85 -3.15 9.15 -6.47
N ASN A 86 -3.30 9.83 -5.33
CA ASN A 86 -2.45 9.63 -4.16
C ASN A 86 -3.13 8.82 -3.06
N ALA A 87 -4.20 8.08 -3.38
CA ALA A 87 -4.96 7.33 -2.39
C ALA A 87 -4.07 6.35 -1.60
N SER A 88 -4.22 6.35 -0.28
CA SER A 88 -3.80 5.26 0.60
C SER A 88 -4.82 4.12 0.55
N LEU A 89 -4.44 2.95 1.09
CA LEU A 89 -5.41 1.85 1.27
C LEU A 89 -6.59 2.29 2.16
N TYR A 90 -6.38 3.22 3.09
CA TYR A 90 -7.43 3.75 3.93
C TYR A 90 -8.46 4.55 3.12
N ASP A 91 -7.99 5.42 2.23
CA ASP A 91 -8.86 6.23 1.34
C ASP A 91 -9.69 5.33 0.42
N ILE A 92 -9.07 4.25 -0.09
CA ILE A 92 -9.78 3.25 -0.91
C ILE A 92 -10.87 2.56 -0.08
N LYS A 93 -10.56 2.13 1.16
CA LYS A 93 -11.56 1.51 2.03
C LYS A 93 -12.71 2.46 2.36
N GLU A 94 -12.40 3.73 2.59
CA GLU A 94 -13.40 4.77 2.83
C GLU A 94 -14.27 5.01 1.60
N PHE A 95 -13.68 5.04 0.41
CA PHE A 95 -14.42 5.19 -0.85
C PHE A 95 -15.50 4.12 -1.02
N PHE A 96 -15.18 2.86 -0.72
CA PHE A 96 -16.11 1.74 -0.89
C PHE A 96 -17.04 1.48 0.31
N SER A 97 -16.59 1.77 1.53
CA SER A 97 -17.33 1.40 2.76
C SER A 97 -18.00 2.61 3.43
N GLY A 98 -17.55 3.83 3.13
CA GLY A 98 -17.97 5.05 3.79
C GLY A 98 -17.62 5.11 5.28
N ARG A 99 -18.17 6.12 5.96
CA ARG A 99 -18.05 6.31 7.41
C ARG A 99 -19.41 6.13 8.09
N ASP A 100 -19.40 5.83 9.38
CA ASP A 100 -20.60 5.85 10.22
C ASP A 100 -20.97 7.28 10.66
N ALA A 101 -22.08 7.42 11.38
CA ALA A 101 -22.56 8.71 11.88
C ALA A 101 -21.59 9.40 12.88
N LYS A 102 -20.61 8.67 13.42
CA LYS A 102 -19.57 9.19 14.31
C LYS A 102 -18.27 9.49 13.54
N GLY A 103 -18.26 9.34 12.22
CA GLY A 103 -17.09 9.54 11.37
C GLY A 103 -16.09 8.38 11.39
N LYS A 104 -16.41 7.22 11.98
CA LYS A 104 -15.53 6.04 11.96
C LYS A 104 -15.68 5.31 10.63
N LEU A 105 -14.57 4.84 10.07
CA LEU A 105 -14.58 4.00 8.87
C LEU A 105 -15.43 2.74 9.09
N ASN A 106 -16.35 2.49 8.16
CA ASN A 106 -17.18 1.28 8.19
C ASN A 106 -16.35 0.03 7.89
N PRO A 107 -16.74 -1.13 8.43
CA PRO A 107 -16.07 -2.39 8.09
C PRO A 107 -16.28 -2.74 6.62
N PRO A 108 -15.37 -3.51 6.00
CA PRO A 108 -15.49 -3.92 4.58
C PRO A 108 -16.79 -4.66 4.27
N SER A 109 -17.40 -5.33 5.26
CA SER A 109 -18.70 -6.00 5.11
C SER A 109 -19.86 -5.08 4.75
N LYS A 110 -19.74 -3.77 5.01
CA LYS A 110 -20.74 -2.77 4.62
C LYS A 110 -20.57 -2.23 3.20
N ALA A 111 -19.46 -2.53 2.53
CA ALA A 111 -19.29 -2.14 1.13
C ALA A 111 -20.33 -2.89 0.27
N THR A 112 -20.93 -2.19 -0.70
CA THR A 112 -21.91 -2.77 -1.64
C THR A 112 -21.27 -3.24 -2.94
N ASP A 113 -20.07 -2.76 -3.26
CA ASP A 113 -19.34 -3.13 -4.47
C ASP A 113 -18.77 -4.55 -4.33
N GLU A 114 -19.35 -5.50 -5.08
CA GLU A 114 -18.97 -6.92 -5.05
C GLU A 114 -17.54 -7.14 -5.52
N ARG A 115 -17.12 -6.45 -6.59
CA ARG A 115 -15.78 -6.61 -7.17
C ARG A 115 -14.69 -6.13 -6.20
N TYR A 116 -14.93 -5.02 -5.52
CA TYR A 116 -14.08 -4.54 -4.44
C TYR A 116 -13.98 -5.56 -3.30
N LYS A 117 -15.11 -6.14 -2.88
CA LYS A 117 -15.11 -7.14 -1.80
C LYS A 117 -14.26 -8.35 -2.16
N ASP A 118 -14.36 -8.85 -3.38
CA ASP A 118 -13.56 -9.97 -3.86
C ASP A 118 -12.06 -9.62 -3.89
N LEU A 119 -11.71 -8.47 -4.47
CA LEU A 119 -10.33 -7.99 -4.52
C LEU A 119 -9.73 -7.80 -3.14
N TYR A 120 -10.49 -7.19 -2.23
CA TYR A 120 -10.05 -6.94 -0.87
C TYR A 120 -9.92 -8.24 -0.07
N ALA A 121 -10.83 -9.20 -0.25
CA ALA A 121 -10.73 -10.53 0.36
C ALA A 121 -9.48 -11.28 -0.13
N SER A 122 -9.22 -11.30 -1.44
CA SER A 122 -8.00 -11.90 -2.01
C SER A 122 -6.72 -11.23 -1.50
N LEU A 123 -6.72 -9.91 -1.32
CA LEU A 123 -5.62 -9.18 -0.70
C LEU A 123 -5.42 -9.61 0.77
N GLN A 124 -6.51 -9.75 1.54
CA GLN A 124 -6.45 -10.20 2.93
C GLN A 124 -5.90 -11.63 3.06
N GLU A 125 -6.31 -12.55 2.19
CA GLU A 125 -5.80 -13.92 2.15
C GLU A 125 -4.28 -13.96 1.85
N SER A 126 -3.83 -13.11 0.92
CA SER A 126 -2.41 -12.99 0.58
C SER A 126 -1.60 -12.40 1.74
N LEU A 127 -2.15 -11.39 2.43
CA LEU A 127 -1.56 -10.83 3.64
C LEU A 127 -1.48 -11.85 4.77
N GLU A 128 -2.48 -12.71 4.91
CA GLU A 128 -2.48 -13.80 5.90
C GLU A 128 -1.38 -14.82 5.61
N SER A 129 -1.24 -15.21 4.34
CA SER A 129 -0.16 -16.09 3.90
C SER A 129 1.22 -15.50 4.18
N LEU A 130 1.40 -14.20 3.92
CA LEU A 130 2.64 -13.49 4.25
C LEU A 130 2.87 -13.43 5.76
N ARG A 131 1.82 -13.14 6.54
CA ARG A 131 1.87 -13.10 8.01
C ARG A 131 2.36 -14.42 8.57
N ALA A 132 1.77 -15.54 8.15
CA ALA A 132 2.19 -16.87 8.59
C ALA A 132 3.67 -17.14 8.30
N LEU A 133 4.16 -16.71 7.13
CA LEU A 133 5.56 -16.88 6.72
C LEU A 133 6.53 -16.05 7.60
N ILE A 134 6.20 -14.80 7.91
CA ILE A 134 7.11 -13.91 8.63
C ILE A 134 7.01 -14.06 10.15
N THR A 135 5.90 -14.58 10.67
CA THR A 135 5.64 -14.71 12.12
C THR A 135 6.78 -15.39 12.89
N PRO A 136 7.33 -16.55 12.47
CA PRO A 136 8.44 -17.20 13.17
C PRO A 136 9.66 -16.28 13.30
N LYS A 137 9.97 -15.50 12.25
CA LYS A 137 11.09 -14.55 12.25
C LYS A 137 10.81 -13.35 13.15
N VAL A 138 9.57 -12.86 13.19
CA VAL A 138 9.15 -11.76 14.07
C VAL A 138 9.41 -12.11 15.54
N TRP A 139 9.06 -13.34 15.95
CA TRP A 139 9.35 -13.86 17.29
C TRP A 139 10.85 -14.08 17.50
N GLN A 140 11.53 -14.71 16.53
CA GLN A 140 12.97 -14.97 16.60
C GLN A 140 13.79 -13.69 16.79
N TYR A 141 13.39 -12.60 16.14
CA TYR A 141 14.08 -11.30 16.24
C TYR A 141 13.57 -10.43 17.40
N GLY A 142 12.62 -10.91 18.21
CA GLY A 142 12.15 -10.20 19.40
C GLY A 142 11.31 -8.94 19.11
N PHE A 143 10.71 -8.84 17.92
CA PHE A 143 9.79 -7.74 17.59
C PHE A 143 8.50 -7.81 18.41
N LEU A 144 8.11 -9.02 18.84
CA LEU A 144 7.02 -9.27 19.78
C LEU A 144 7.58 -10.01 20.99
N ARG A 145 7.06 -9.69 22.18
CA ARG A 145 7.36 -10.39 23.45
C ARG A 145 6.20 -11.32 23.79
N GLU A 146 6.52 -12.42 24.46
CA GLU A 146 5.54 -13.39 24.98
C GLU A 146 4.54 -12.74 25.95
#